data_AF-A0A061I9V8-F1
#
_entry.id   AF-A0A061I9V8-F1
#
_cell.length_a   1.000
_cell.length_b   1.000
_cell.length_c   1.000
_cell.angle_alpha   90.00
_cell.angle_beta   90.00
_cell.angle_gamma   90.00
#
_symmetry.space_group_name_H-M   'P 1'
#
loop_
_entity.id
_entity.type
_entity.pdbx_description
1 polymer ?
#
loop_
_entity_poly.entity_id
_entity_poly.type
_entity_poly.pdbx_seq_one_letter_code
_entity_poly.pdbx_strand_id
1 'polypeptide(L)' 'MNLGDLGAEVIKVERPGAGDDTRTWGPPFVNTESTYFLSVNRNKKSIAVNIKDPRGVRIIKEFEAFYHVFPVVLS' A
#
# COMPACT_ATOMS: atom_id res chain seq x y z
N MET A 1 -1.75 -5.07 8.30
CA MET A 1 -2.27 -4.70 9.63
C MET A 1 -1.38 -5.28 10.70
N ASN A 2 -1.32 -6.60 10.88
CA ASN A 2 -0.56 -7.24 11.96
C ASN A 2 0.86 -6.70 12.20
N LEU A 3 1.71 -6.60 11.17
CA LEU A 3 3.07 -6.08 11.36
C LEU A 3 3.09 -4.62 11.86
N GLY A 4 2.24 -3.77 11.30
CA GLY A 4 2.11 -2.36 11.74
C GLY A 4 1.50 -2.25 13.14
N ASP A 5 0.54 -3.10 13.47
CA ASP A 5 -0.03 -3.18 14.82
C ASP A 5 1.00 -3.65 15.86
N LEU A 6 1.99 -4.45 15.44
CA LEU A 6 3.12 -4.91 16.25
C LEU A 6 4.31 -3.92 16.25
N GLY A 7 4.14 -2.72 15.70
CA GLY A 7 5.13 -1.63 15.74
C GLY A 7 6.09 -1.57 14.56
N ALA A 8 5.92 -2.40 13.52
CA ALA A 8 6.71 -2.27 12.30
C ALA A 8 6.28 -1.03 11.49
N GLU A 9 7.24 -0.33 10.89
CA GLU A 9 6.91 0.63 9.84
C GLU A 9 6.56 -0.11 8.55
N VAL A 10 5.30 -0.01 8.13
CA VAL A 10 4.81 -0.69 6.92
C VAL A 10 4.48 0.34 5.85
N ILE A 11 5.14 0.23 4.70
CA ILE A 11 4.88 1.05 3.51
C ILE A 11 4.20 0.17 2.47
N LYS A 12 2.97 0.55 2.11
CA LYS A 12 2.21 -0.08 1.03
C LYS A 12 2.57 0.59 -0.30
N VAL A 13 2.95 -0.22 -1.28
CA VAL A 13 3.18 0.25 -2.65
C VAL A 13 1.92 -0.03 -3.47
N GLU A 14 1.36 1.01 -4.08
CA GLU A 14 0.10 0.94 -4.83
C GLU A 14 0.25 1.39 -6.28
N ARG A 15 -0.74 1.04 -7.11
CA ARG A 15 -0.82 1.49 -8.51
C ARG A 15 -1.14 2.99 -8.56
N PRO A 16 -0.40 3.80 -9.34
CA PRO A 16 -0.78 5.18 -9.58
C PRO A 16 -2.18 5.31 -10.18
N GLY A 17 -2.94 6.31 -9.72
CA GLY A 17 -4.31 6.58 -10.15
C GLY A 17 -5.37 5.68 -9.52
N ALA A 18 -5.18 4.35 -9.57
CA ALA A 18 -6.17 3.39 -9.08
C ALA A 18 -6.03 3.06 -7.59
N GLY A 19 -4.79 2.95 -7.08
CA GLY A 19 -4.54 2.47 -5.73
C GLY A 19 -4.74 0.95 -5.57
N ASP A 20 -5.05 0.56 -4.33
CA ASP A 20 -5.60 -0.74 -3.92
C ASP A 20 -7.08 -0.86 -4.29
N ASP A 21 -7.49 -1.98 -4.88
CA ASP A 21 -8.88 -2.20 -5.32
C ASP A 21 -9.89 -2.06 -4.18
N THR A 22 -9.50 -2.42 -2.96
CA THR A 22 -10.36 -2.37 -1.78
C THR A 22 -10.77 -0.95 -1.40
N ARG A 23 -10.09 0.10 -1.91
CA ARG A 23 -10.50 1.51 -1.73
C ARG A 23 -11.92 1.78 -2.20
N THR A 24 -12.37 1.02 -3.20
CA THR A 24 -13.71 1.14 -3.79
C THR A 24 -14.71 0.11 -3.24
N TRP A 25 -14.26 -0.82 -2.39
CA TRP A 25 -15.11 -1.89 -1.88
C TRP A 25 -16.04 -1.37 -0.78
N GLY A 26 -17.24 -0.96 -1.16
CA GLY A 26 -18.30 -0.62 -0.21
C GLY A 26 -19.67 -0.89 -0.80
N PRO A 27 -20.75 -0.50 -0.11
CA PRO A 27 -20.77 0.17 1.20
C PRO A 27 -20.39 -0.74 2.40
N PRO A 28 -20.05 -0.16 3.59
CA PRO A 28 -20.09 1.27 3.90
C PRO A 28 -18.83 2.06 3.49
N PHE A 29 -19.02 3.38 3.34
CA PHE A 29 -17.96 4.35 3.08
C PHE A 29 -17.91 5.37 4.23
N VAL A 30 -16.70 5.82 4.58
CA VAL A 30 -16.48 7.00 5.43
C VAL A 30 -15.85 8.06 4.55
N ASN A 31 -16.55 9.17 4.35
CA ASN A 31 -16.25 10.14 3.29
C ASN A 31 -16.15 9.43 1.92
N THR A 32 -15.00 9.50 1.26
CA THR A 32 -14.73 8.89 -0.04
C THR A 32 -14.02 7.53 0.06
N GLU A 33 -13.76 7.03 1.27
CA GLU A 33 -12.94 5.84 1.49
C GLU A 33 -13.79 4.65 1.96
N SER A 34 -13.53 3.48 1.38
CA SER A 34 -14.13 2.21 1.84
C SER A 34 -13.78 1.93 3.30
N THR A 35 -14.77 1.56 4.12
CA THR A 35 -14.49 1.08 5.48
C THR A 35 -13.67 -0.20 5.49
N TYR A 36 -13.81 -1.04 4.45
CA TYR A 36 -12.99 -2.22 4.27
C TYR A 36 -11.52 -1.84 4.11
N PHE A 37 -11.21 -0.93 3.17
CA PHE A 37 -9.86 -0.43 2.95
C PHE A 37 -9.25 0.15 4.24
N LEU A 38 -10.00 1.01 4.94
CA LEU A 38 -9.57 1.62 6.19
C LEU A 38 -9.25 0.55 7.26
N SER A 39 -10.09 -0.48 7.38
CA SER A 39 -9.93 -1.53 8.41
C SER A 39 -8.65 -2.36 8.22
N VAL A 40 -8.31 -2.72 6.97
CA VAL A 40 -7.20 -3.64 6.66
C VAL A 40 -5.87 -2.93 6.35
N ASN A 41 -5.91 -1.61 6.15
CA ASN A 41 -4.74 -0.79 5.85
C ASN A 41 -4.37 0.24 6.93
N ARG A 42 -5.01 0.21 8.11
CA ARG A 42 -4.52 0.94 9.29
C ARG A 42 -3.05 0.61 9.59
N ASN A 43 -2.35 1.57 10.21
CA ASN A 43 -0.93 1.47 10.58
C ASN A 43 0.00 1.19 9.39
N LYS A 44 -0.43 1.55 8.17
CA LYS A 44 0.41 1.56 6.96
C LYS A 44 0.50 2.97 6.39
N LYS A 45 1.68 3.35 5.92
CA LYS A 45 1.86 4.45 4.98
C LYS A 45 1.65 3.93 3.56
N SER A 46 1.37 4.80 2.60
CA SER A 46 1.17 4.40 1.20
C SER A 46 1.96 5.29 0.25
N ILE A 47 2.54 4.69 -0.79
CA ILE A 47 3.15 5.36 -1.93
C ILE A 47 2.62 4.76 -3.22
N ALA A 48 2.43 5.59 -4.24
CA ALA A 48 2.04 5.13 -5.56
C ALA A 48 3.28 5.04 -6.46
N VAL A 49 3.60 3.84 -6.96
CA VAL A 49 4.78 3.60 -7.80
C VAL A 49 4.40 2.74 -9.00
N ASN A 50 4.70 3.23 -10.21
CA ASN A 50 4.55 2.42 -11.42
C ASN A 50 5.76 1.50 -11.60
N ILE A 51 5.65 0.24 -11.18
CA ILE A 51 6.73 -0.75 -11.33
C ILE A 51 6.95 -1.24 -12.76
N LYS A 52 6.10 -0.84 -13.72
CA LYS A 52 6.34 -1.08 -15.15
C LYS A 52 7.31 -0.05 -15.75
N ASP A 53 7.50 1.08 -15.08
CA ASP A 53 8.52 2.08 -15.44
C ASP A 53 9.86 1.69 -14.80
N PRO A 54 10.98 1.67 -15.55
CA PRO A 54 12.31 1.40 -15.00
C PRO A 54 12.68 2.29 -13.79
N ARG A 55 12.17 3.53 -13.74
CA ARG A 55 12.35 4.44 -12.60
C ARG A 55 11.61 3.93 -11.36
N GLY A 56 10.41 3.38 -11.54
CA GLY A 56 9.66 2.77 -10.44
C GLY A 56 10.36 1.53 -9.88
N VAL A 57 10.89 0.68 -10.76
CA VAL A 57 11.71 -0.47 -10.33
C VAL A 57 12.93 -0.02 -9.51
N ARG A 58 13.61 1.05 -9.95
CA ARG A 58 14.74 1.60 -9.20
C ARG A 58 14.34 2.07 -7.80
N ILE A 59 13.23 2.81 -7.68
CA ILE A 59 12.70 3.26 -6.38
C ILE A 59 12.46 2.06 -5.46
N ILE A 60 11.82 0.99 -5.94
CA ILE A 60 11.57 -0.19 -5.11
C ILE A 60 12.86 -0.86 -4.68
N LYS A 61 13.86 -0.99 -5.56
CA LYS A 61 15.17 -1.55 -5.19
C LYS A 61 15.91 -0.71 -4.16
N GLU A 62 15.82 0.62 -4.24
CA GLU A 62 16.36 1.50 -3.21
C GLU A 62 15.63 1.27 -1.88
N PHE A 63 14.31 1.16 -1.89
CA PHE A 63 13.54 0.83 -0.68
C PHE A 63 13.91 -0.52 -0.09
N GLU A 64 14.06 -1.58 -0.89
CA GLU A 64 14.49 -2.91 -0.42
C GLU A 64 15.86 -2.88 0.27
N ALA A 65 16.78 -2.01 -0.19
CA ALA A 65 18.09 -1.87 0.42
C ALA A 65 18.04 -1.20 1.82
N PHE A 66 17.06 -0.32 2.06
CA PHE A 66 16.91 0.41 3.33
C PHE A 66 15.83 -0.15 4.26
N TYR A 67 14.84 -0.85 3.70
CA TYR A 67 13.67 -1.37 4.38
C TYR A 67 13.41 -2.81 3.96
N HIS A 68 12.97 -3.65 4.90
CA HIS A 68 12.37 -4.94 4.54
C HIS A 68 10.97 -4.69 3.96
N VAL A 69 10.89 -4.58 2.64
CA VAL A 69 9.62 -4.50 1.92
C VAL A 69 9.03 -5.91 1.83
N PHE A 70 8.01 -6.20 2.64
CA PHE A 70 7.26 -7.46 2.50
C PHE A 70 6.51 -7.47 1.16
N PRO A 71 6.40 -8.64 0.50
CA PRO A 71 5.98 -8.73 -0.89
C PRO A 71 4.66 -8.00 -1.11
N VAL A 72 4.72 -7.11 -2.09
CA VAL A 72 3.58 -6.42 -2.69
C VAL A 72 2.53 -7.48 -3.01
N VAL A 73 1.44 -7.51 -2.25
CA VAL A 73 0.24 -8.24 -2.65
C VAL A 73 -0.26 -7.49 -3.89
N LEU A 74 0.11 -8.00 -5.06
CA LEU A 74 -0.43 -7.58 -6.34
C LEU A 74 -1.89 -8.07 -6.39
N SER A 75 -2.79 -7.23 -5.89
CA SER A 75 -4.20 -7.22 -6.31
C SER A 75 -4.35 -6.24 -7.46
#